data_AF-A0A957NY64-F1
#
_entry.id   AF-A0A957NY64-F1
#
_cell.length_a   1.000
_cell.length_b   1.000
_cell.length_c   1.000
_cell.angle_alpha   90.00
_cell.angle_beta   90.00
_cell.angle_gamma   90.00
#
_symmetry.space_group_name_H-M   'P 1'
#
loop_
_entity.id
_entity.type
_entity.pdbx_description
1 polymer ?
#
loop_
_entity_poly.entity_id
_entity_poly.type
_entity_poly.pdbx_seq_one_letter_code
_entity_poly.pdbx_strand_id
1 'polypeptide(L)' 'DRRTIQAALRGCGEEQESARIVFMRDTLTLDRLWVSPSLRPNVEAHPRLKIIDERPLAFDADGVMCSPWDLSP' A
#
# COMPACT_ATOMS: atom_id res chain seq x y z
N ASP A 1 -0.50 8.89 10.18
CA ASP A 1 -0.77 7.70 9.35
C ASP A 1 -0.19 6.40 9.89
N ARG A 2 1.08 6.36 10.31
CA ARG A 2 1.75 5.16 10.80
C ARG A 2 0.94 4.38 11.83
N ARG A 3 0.46 5.06 12.88
CA ARG A 3 -0.35 4.43 13.95
C ARG A 3 -1.70 3.93 13.43
N THR A 4 -2.32 4.64 12.50
CA THR A 4 -3.60 4.25 11.89
C THR A 4 -3.43 2.94 11.10
N ILE A 5 -2.39 2.85 10.26
CA ILE A 5 -2.10 1.63 9.50
C ILE A 5 -1.78 0.47 10.47
N GLN A 6 -0.97 0.69 11.50
CA GLN A 6 -0.67 -0.33 12.51
C GLN A 6 -1.93 -0.81 13.25
N ALA A 7 -2.83 0.09 13.62
CA ALA A 7 -4.09 -0.26 14.26
C ALA A 7 -5.01 -1.05 13.32
N ALA A 8 -5.10 -0.65 12.05
CA ALA A 8 -5.87 -1.37 11.03
C ALA A 8 -5.33 -2.79 10.83
N LEU A 9 -4.00 -2.94 10.69
CA LEU A 9 -3.35 -4.24 10.56
C LEU A 9 -3.61 -5.17 11.74
N ARG A 10 -3.52 -4.65 12.97
CA ARG A 10 -3.87 -5.42 14.18
C ARG A 10 -5.33 -5.86 14.18
N GLY A 11 -6.23 -5.01 13.66
CA GLY A 11 -7.65 -5.34 13.53
C GLY A 11 -7.95 -6.43 12.49
N CYS A 12 -7.09 -6.61 11.49
CA CYS A 12 -7.28 -7.63 10.45
C CYS A 12 -6.97 -9.06 10.94
N GLY A 13 -6.30 -9.24 12.07
CA GLY A 13 -5.96 -10.56 12.63
C GLY A 13 -4.94 -11.35 11.81
N GLU A 14 -4.26 -10.71 10.87
CA GLU A 14 -3.23 -11.29 10.01
C GLU A 14 -1.83 -10.86 10.48
N GLU A 15 -0.82 -11.68 10.16
CA GLU A 15 0.57 -11.28 10.35
C GLU A 15 0.90 -10.10 9.46
N GLN A 16 1.81 -9.24 9.90
CA GLN A 16 2.16 -8.03 9.15
C GLN A 16 2.65 -8.33 7.73
N GLU A 17 3.33 -9.46 7.53
CA GLU A 17 3.86 -9.89 6.23
C GLU A 17 2.78 -10.50 5.32
N SER A 18 1.73 -11.12 5.87
CA SER A 18 0.62 -11.69 5.11
C SER A 18 -0.47 -10.65 4.77
N ALA A 19 -0.50 -9.54 5.52
CA ALA A 19 -1.51 -8.50 5.35
C ALA A 19 -1.57 -7.95 3.92
N ARG A 20 -2.78 -7.88 3.38
CA ARG A 20 -3.06 -7.40 2.02
C ARG A 20 -3.51 -5.95 2.09
N ILE A 21 -2.64 -5.04 1.66
CA ILE A 21 -2.87 -3.59 1.67
C ILE A 21 -2.92 -3.10 0.23
N VAL A 22 -3.87 -2.23 -0.07
CA VAL A 22 -3.92 -1.48 -1.33
C VAL A 22 -4.00 0.00 -1.00
N PHE A 23 -3.08 0.79 -1.53
CA PHE A 23 -3.22 2.23 -1.55
C PHE A 23 -3.69 2.66 -2.94
N MET A 24 -4.83 3.31 -3.00
CA MET A 24 -5.38 3.93 -4.21
C MET A 24 -5.65 5.41 -3.92
N ARG A 25 -5.46 6.26 -4.94
CA ARG A 25 -5.73 7.69 -4.81
C ARG A 25 -7.22 7.95 -4.64
N ASP A 26 -8.03 7.34 -5.49
CA ASP A 26 -9.48 7.38 -5.44
C ASP A 26 -10.06 6.18 -6.21
N THR A 27 -11.35 5.93 -6.04
CA THR A 27 -12.06 4.81 -6.66
C THR A 27 -12.49 5.07 -8.10
N LEU A 28 -12.39 6.31 -8.57
CA LEU A 28 -12.86 6.72 -9.90
C LEU A 28 -11.74 6.63 -10.94
N THR A 29 -10.49 6.90 -10.55
CA THR A 29 -9.28 6.92 -11.38
C THR A 29 -8.37 5.74 -11.04
N LEU A 30 -8.86 4.52 -11.30
CA LEU A 30 -8.14 3.27 -11.03
C LEU A 30 -7.08 2.94 -12.10
N ASP A 31 -6.24 3.91 -12.48
CA ASP A 31 -5.11 3.70 -13.41
C ASP A 31 -3.88 3.18 -12.66
N ARG A 32 -3.62 3.71 -11.45
CA ARG A 32 -2.43 3.38 -10.66
C ARG A 32 -2.79 3.18 -9.20
N LEU A 33 -2.25 2.11 -8.64
CA LEU A 33 -2.42 1.74 -7.24
C LEU A 33 -1.13 1.08 -6.74
N TRP A 34 -0.91 1.17 -5.44
CA TRP A 34 0.16 0.45 -4.75
C TRP A 34 -0.43 -0.73 -4.02
N VAL A 35 0.27 -1.86 -4.03
CA VAL A 35 -0.13 -3.05 -3.28
C VAL A 35 0.98 -3.50 -2.35
N SER A 36 0.60 -4.15 -1.25
CA SER A 36 1.55 -4.85 -0.39
C SER A 36 2.23 -6.00 -1.14
N PRO A 37 3.46 -6.40 -0.73
CA PRO A 37 4.16 -7.53 -1.33
C PRO A 37 3.36 -8.84 -1.34
N SER A 38 2.52 -9.07 -0.34
CA SER A 38 1.62 -10.23 -0.23
C SER A 38 0.63 -10.37 -1.39
N LEU A 39 0.37 -9.30 -2.15
CA LEU A 39 -0.50 -9.29 -3.32
C LEU A 39 0.26 -9.46 -4.65
N ARG A 40 1.60 -9.52 -4.63
CA ARG A 40 2.41 -9.70 -5.85
C ARG A 40 1.96 -10.90 -6.70
N PRO A 41 1.69 -12.10 -6.15
CA PRO A 41 1.24 -13.23 -6.96
C PRO A 41 -0.08 -12.95 -7.68
N ASN A 42 -0.99 -12.19 -7.06
CA ASN A 42 -2.26 -11.80 -7.67
C ASN A 42 -2.06 -10.78 -8.81
N VAL A 43 -1.12 -9.86 -8.66
CA VAL A 43 -0.77 -8.88 -9.70
C VAL A 43 -0.16 -9.59 -10.91
N GLU A 44 0.81 -10.48 -10.68
CA GLU A 44 1.50 -11.22 -11.74
C GLU A 44 0.56 -12.17 -12.51
N ALA A 45 -0.43 -12.75 -11.83
CA ALA A 45 -1.39 -13.64 -12.48
C ALA A 45 -2.47 -12.89 -13.30
N HIS A 46 -2.69 -11.59 -13.08
CA HIS A 46 -3.78 -10.87 -13.73
C HIS A 46 -3.35 -10.24 -15.06
N PRO A 47 -3.98 -10.58 -16.21
CA PRO A 47 -3.56 -10.10 -17.53
C PRO A 47 -3.73 -8.59 -17.79
N ARG A 48 -4.30 -7.83 -16.85
CA ARG A 48 -4.54 -6.38 -16.96
C ARG A 48 -3.67 -5.57 -16.02
N LEU A 49 -2.91 -6.23 -15.17
CA LEU A 49 -2.06 -5.56 -14.19
C LEU A 49 -0.60 -5.73 -14.61
N LYS A 50 0.20 -4.71 -14.31
CA LYS A 50 1.64 -4.72 -14.53
C LYS A 50 2.31 -3.96 -13.40
N ILE A 51 3.37 -4.54 -12.85
CA ILE A 51 4.24 -3.84 -11.90
C ILE A 51 5.09 -2.86 -12.71
N ILE A 52 4.95 -1.57 -12.40
CA ILE A 52 5.66 -0.49 -13.08
C ILE A 52 6.64 0.26 -12.16
N ASP A 53 6.48 0.12 -10.84
CA ASP A 53 7.35 0.71 -9.82
C ASP A 53 7.24 -0.09 -8.51
N GLU A 54 8.27 0.02 -7.66
CA GLU A 54 8.32 -0.56 -6.32
C GLU A 54 8.95 0.46 -5.36
N ARG A 55 8.23 0.79 -4.28
CA ARG A 55 8.72 1.76 -3.29
C ARG A 55 8.51 1.27 -1.86
N PRO A 56 9.49 1.48 -0.96
CA PRO A 56 9.32 1.19 0.44
C PRO A 56 8.31 2.16 1.06
N LEU A 57 7.42 1.65 1.92
CA LEU A 57 6.54 2.45 2.75
C LEU A 57 7.38 3.27 3.74
N ALA A 58 7.18 4.59 3.79
CA ALA A 58 7.96 5.48 4.64
C ALA A 58 7.06 6.50 5.34
N PHE A 59 7.50 6.90 6.53
CA PHE A 59 6.84 7.91 7.35
C PHE A 59 7.87 8.94 7.83
N ASP A 60 7.45 10.19 8.00
CA ASP A 60 8.27 11.21 8.64
C ASP A 60 8.36 11.05 10.17
N ALA A 61 9.03 12.00 10.82
CA ALA A 61 9.20 12.03 12.28
C ALA A 61 7.86 12.09 13.05
N ASP A 62 6.84 12.72 12.47
CA ASP A 62 5.51 12.85 13.05
C ASP A 62 4.61 11.63 12.75
N GLY A 63 5.07 10.72 11.87
CA GLY A 63 4.34 9.52 11.48
C GLY A 63 3.31 9.77 10.38
N VAL A 64 3.44 10.86 9.63
CA VAL A 64 2.73 11.12 8.37
C VAL A 64 3.38 10.27 7.27
N MET A 65 2.56 9.72 6.38
CA MET A 65 3.04 8.87 5.29
C MET A 65 3.64 9.75 4.18
N CYS A 66 4.90 9.51 3.82
CA CYS A 66 5.60 10.25 2.75
C CYS A 66 5.93 9.39 1.52
N SER A 67 5.64 8.10 1.61
CA SER A 67 5.78 7.11 0.54
C SER A 67 4.71 6.04 0.78
N PRO A 68 4.07 5.46 -0.24
CA PRO A 68 4.45 5.49 -1.65
C PRO A 68 3.96 6.72 -2.43
N TRP A 69 3.06 7.50 -1.82
CA TRP A 69 2.64 8.78 -2.35
C TRP A 69 3.60 9.86 -1.89
N ASP A 70 4.13 10.64 -2.83
CA ASP A 70 4.81 11.89 -2.49
C ASP A 70 3.74 12.89 -2.03
N LEU A 71 3.46 12.88 -0.72
CA LEU A 71 2.49 13.76 -0.07
C LEU A 71 3.19 15.00 0.53
N SER A 72 4.41 15.31 0.08
CA SER A 72 5.05 16.55 0.48
C SER A 72 4.19 17.75 0.05
N PRO A 73 3.98 18.73 0.94
CA PRO A 73 3.17 19.92 0.65
C PRO A 73 3.78 20.82 -0.42
#